data_AF-A0A2N2BPX3-F1
#
_entry.id   AF-A0A2N2BPX3-F1
#
_cell.length_a   1.000
_cell.length_b   1.000
_cell.length_c   1.000
_cell.angle_alpha   90.00
_cell.angle_beta   90.00
_cell.angle_gamma   90.00
#
_symmetry.space_group_name_H-M   'P 1'
#
loop_
_entity.id
_entity.type
_entity.pdbx_description
1 polymer ?
#
loop_
_entity_poly.entity_id
_entity_poly.type
_entity_poly.pdbx_seq_one_letter_code
_entity_poly.pdbx_strand_id
1 'polypeptide(L)'
;MKKGISLAVAVVLAMGLVVGCNSSAKTTTNEMADSISFTATIDEVSDTELLVTVLDNNNFDKARVNMQGFDSLDFVPQKGQTIKLSIKNQVGMSEPPFVNPITIELMK
;
A
#
# COMPACT_ATOMS: atom_id res chain seq x y z
N MET A 1 31.87 -47.47 29.11
CA MET A 1 31.78 -46.20 29.87
C MET A 1 33.14 -45.51 29.84
N LYS A 2 33.19 -44.20 29.53
CA LYS A 2 34.33 -43.25 29.65
C LYS A 2 35.50 -43.53 28.67
N LYS A 3 36.17 -42.58 28.01
CA LYS A 3 36.18 -41.10 28.00
C LYS A 3 37.07 -40.67 26.81
N GLY A 4 36.79 -39.51 26.23
CA GLY A 4 37.83 -38.58 25.78
C GLY A 4 38.29 -38.66 24.33
N ILE A 5 37.73 -37.80 23.48
CA ILE A 5 38.40 -37.26 22.29
C ILE A 5 38.09 -35.76 22.33
N SER A 6 38.85 -35.02 23.13
CA SER A 6 40.00 -34.23 22.70
C SER A 6 39.59 -33.11 21.76
N LEU A 7 39.42 -31.92 22.37
CA LEU A 7 39.37 -30.61 21.74
C LEU A 7 40.48 -30.47 20.69
N ALA A 8 40.12 -30.04 19.48
CA ALA A 8 41.02 -29.35 18.58
C ALA A 8 40.30 -28.12 18.01
N VAL A 9 40.60 -26.98 18.63
CA VAL A 9 40.25 -25.65 18.17
C VAL A 9 41.09 -25.37 16.92
N ALA A 10 40.44 -25.12 15.79
CA ALA A 10 41.09 -24.62 14.58
C ALA A 10 40.23 -23.51 13.97
N VAL A 11 40.59 -22.29 14.39
CA VAL A 11 40.57 -21.01 13.67
C VAL A 11 40.04 -21.06 12.23
N VAL A 12 38.92 -20.38 11.98
CA VAL A 12 38.75 -19.54 10.78
C VAL A 12 38.04 -18.25 11.18
N LEU A 13 38.83 -17.25 11.56
CA LEU A 13 38.42 -15.85 11.47
C LEU A 13 38.30 -15.50 9.99
N ALA A 14 37.07 -15.49 9.48
CA ALA A 14 36.72 -14.76 8.27
C ALA A 14 35.25 -14.36 8.38
N MET A 15 34.92 -13.56 9.40
CA MET A 15 33.69 -12.77 9.38
C MET A 15 33.87 -11.72 8.29
N GLY A 16 33.35 -12.02 7.09
CA GLY A 16 33.00 -11.03 6.10
C GLY A 16 32.20 -9.92 6.78
N LEU A 17 32.65 -8.67 6.65
CA LEU A 17 32.17 -7.81 5.58
C LEU A 17 30.64 -7.87 5.47
N VAL A 18 29.95 -7.10 6.30
CA VAL A 18 29.05 -6.00 5.90
C VAL A 18 28.23 -5.57 7.11
N VAL A 19 28.80 -4.71 7.97
CA VAL A 19 27.98 -3.83 8.82
C VAL A 19 27.56 -2.66 7.93
N GLY A 20 26.73 -2.98 6.94
CA GLY A 20 26.06 -2.02 6.08
C GLY A 20 24.81 -1.54 6.80
N CYS A 21 24.74 -0.23 7.02
CA CYS A 21 23.53 0.56 7.16
C CYS A 21 22.36 -0.13 7.90
N ASN A 22 22.37 -0.05 9.24
CA ASN A 22 21.13 -0.23 9.99
C ASN A 22 20.28 1.04 9.80
N SER A 23 19.73 1.19 8.60
CA SER A 23 18.66 2.15 8.34
C SER A 23 17.56 1.86 9.33
N SER A 24 17.15 2.90 10.04
CA SER A 24 16.04 2.93 10.96
C SER A 24 14.90 2.05 10.46
N ALA A 25 14.71 0.89 11.08
CA ALA A 25 13.46 0.16 11.00
C ALA A 25 12.43 1.04 11.70
N LYS A 26 11.90 2.00 10.95
CA LYS A 26 10.73 2.78 11.31
C LYS A 26 9.63 1.75 11.52
N THR A 27 9.28 1.54 12.79
CA THR A 27 8.07 0.85 13.21
C THR A 27 6.90 1.66 12.65
N THR A 28 6.52 1.41 11.39
CA THR A 28 5.30 1.94 10.82
C THR A 28 4.18 1.10 11.38
N THR A 29 3.74 1.48 12.58
CA THR A 29 2.57 0.97 13.26
C THR A 29 1.39 0.94 12.29
N ASN A 30 1.04 -0.25 11.80
CA ASN A 30 -0.31 -0.79 11.72
C ASN A 30 -1.45 0.12 11.20
N GLU A 31 -1.21 1.11 10.33
CA GLU A 31 -2.27 1.88 9.65
C GLU A 31 -2.73 1.22 8.33
N MET A 32 -2.01 0.22 7.83
CA MET A 32 -2.36 -0.56 6.64
C MET A 32 -3.16 -1.84 6.94
N ALA A 33 -3.38 -2.19 8.20
CA ALA A 33 -4.08 -3.43 8.56
C ALA A 33 -5.59 -3.37 8.24
N ASP A 34 -6.16 -2.16 8.14
CA ASP A 34 -7.57 -1.91 7.84
C ASP A 34 -7.75 -1.06 6.57
N SER A 35 -6.87 -1.21 5.58
CA SER A 35 -7.05 -0.59 4.26
C SER A 35 -7.53 -1.61 3.24
N ILE A 36 -8.42 -1.17 2.35
CA ILE A 36 -8.88 -1.96 1.20
C ILE A 36 -8.25 -1.36 -0.04
N SER A 37 -7.63 -2.21 -0.85
CA SER A 37 -7.09 -1.81 -2.15
C SER A 37 -7.91 -2.43 -3.27
N PHE A 38 -8.23 -1.64 -4.29
CA PHE A 38 -8.93 -2.08 -5.49
C PHE A 38 -8.52 -1.25 -6.70
N THR A 39 -8.68 -1.83 -7.86
CA THR A 39 -8.53 -1.23 -9.17
C THR A 39 -9.86 -0.62 -9.62
N ALA A 40 -9.81 0.58 -10.17
CA ALA A 40 -10.99 1.26 -10.67
C ALA A 40 -10.68 2.06 -11.93
N THR A 41 -11.68 2.27 -12.78
CA THR A 41 -11.62 3.18 -13.92
C THR A 41 -12.26 4.51 -13.56
N ILE A 42 -11.61 5.62 -13.89
CA ILE A 42 -12.15 6.97 -13.68
C ILE A 42 -13.31 7.21 -14.67
N ASP A 43 -14.50 7.44 -14.17
CA ASP A 43 -15.68 7.80 -14.97
C ASP A 43 -15.82 9.31 -15.13
N GLU A 44 -15.58 10.05 -14.05
CA GLU A 44 -15.72 11.52 -13.98
C GLU A 44 -14.65 12.11 -13.07
N VAL A 45 -14.18 13.29 -13.44
CA VAL A 45 -13.18 14.08 -12.70
C VAL A 45 -13.83 15.41 -12.35
N SER A 46 -13.91 15.71 -11.06
CA SER A 46 -14.35 17.00 -10.52
C SER A 46 -13.19 17.69 -9.79
N ASP A 47 -13.36 18.95 -9.43
CA ASP A 47 -12.32 19.72 -8.71
C ASP A 47 -11.93 19.07 -7.37
N THR A 48 -12.88 18.41 -6.71
CA THR A 48 -12.73 17.91 -5.34
C THR A 48 -12.99 16.42 -5.19
N GLU A 49 -13.37 15.73 -6.27
CA GLU A 49 -13.76 14.32 -6.21
C GLU A 49 -13.55 13.61 -7.55
N LEU A 50 -13.40 12.27 -7.48
CA LEU A 50 -13.43 11.39 -8.65
C LEU A 50 -14.59 10.42 -8.53
N LEU A 51 -15.35 10.24 -9.60
CA LEU A 51 -16.24 9.09 -9.72
C LEU A 51 -15.48 7.96 -10.40
N VAL A 52 -15.47 6.78 -9.79
CA VAL A 52 -14.77 5.62 -10.32
C VAL A 52 -15.68 4.40 -10.36
N THR A 53 -15.51 3.55 -11.38
CA THR A 53 -16.10 2.22 -11.47
C THR A 53 -15.06 1.19 -11.05
N VAL A 54 -15.40 0.35 -10.08
CA VAL A 54 -14.49 -0.64 -9.49
C VAL A 54 -14.47 -1.89 -10.37
N LEU A 55 -13.28 -2.46 -10.58
CA LEU A 55 -13.07 -3.59 -11.50
C LEU A 55 -12.89 -4.94 -10.80
N ASP A 56 -12.38 -4.94 -9.57
CA ASP A 56 -11.86 -6.13 -8.87
C ASP A 56 -12.26 -6.19 -7.38
N ASN A 57 -13.34 -5.51 -6.99
CA ASN A 57 -13.91 -5.55 -5.65
C ASN A 57 -15.39 -5.99 -5.68
N ASN A 58 -15.80 -6.82 -4.72
CA ASN A 58 -17.17 -7.35 -4.66
C ASN A 58 -18.10 -6.54 -3.73
N ASN A 59 -17.60 -5.49 -3.06
CA ASN A 59 -18.39 -4.73 -2.08
C ASN A 59 -19.24 -3.63 -2.71
N PHE A 60 -18.80 -3.03 -3.83
CA PHE A 60 -19.50 -1.94 -4.51
C PHE A 60 -18.98 -1.80 -5.95
N ASP A 61 -19.87 -1.43 -6.88
CA ASP A 61 -19.53 -1.27 -8.31
C ASP A 61 -18.92 0.10 -8.63
N LYS A 62 -19.23 1.12 -7.82
CA LYS A 62 -18.78 2.50 -8.00
C LYS A 62 -18.39 3.14 -6.68
N ALA A 63 -17.50 4.11 -6.71
CA ALA A 63 -17.15 4.92 -5.55
C ALA A 63 -16.91 6.38 -5.92
N ARG A 64 -17.24 7.28 -4.99
CA ARG A 64 -16.81 8.68 -5.03
C ARG A 64 -15.59 8.84 -4.15
N VAL A 65 -14.47 9.15 -4.76
CA VAL A 65 -13.19 9.34 -4.08
C VAL A 65 -13.02 10.81 -3.74
N ASN A 66 -12.87 11.11 -2.46
CA ASN A 66 -12.59 12.47 -1.99
C ASN A 66 -11.17 12.88 -2.38
N MET A 67 -11.01 13.99 -3.08
CA MET A 67 -9.70 14.55 -3.43
C MET A 67 -9.33 15.76 -2.59
N GLN A 68 -10.23 16.25 -1.74
CA GLN A 68 -9.95 17.36 -0.84
C GLN A 68 -8.89 16.97 0.19
N GLY A 69 -7.78 17.70 0.20
CA GLY A 69 -6.67 17.46 1.12
C GLY A 69 -5.82 16.23 0.77
N PHE A 70 -6.03 15.62 -0.40
CA PHE A 70 -5.08 14.63 -0.91
C PHE A 70 -3.90 15.37 -1.54
N ASP A 71 -2.70 15.14 -1.02
CA ASP A 71 -1.48 15.70 -1.57
C ASP A 71 -1.34 15.29 -3.04
N SER A 72 -0.90 16.24 -3.86
CA SER A 72 -0.86 16.16 -5.33
C SER A 72 -0.59 14.77 -5.90
N LEU A 73 -1.37 14.37 -6.89
CA LEU A 73 -1.16 13.13 -7.64
C LEU A 73 0.08 13.22 -8.53
N ASP A 74 0.80 12.11 -8.67
CA ASP A 74 1.94 11.97 -9.61
C ASP A 74 1.51 11.97 -11.08
N PHE A 75 0.21 12.09 -11.35
CA PHE A 75 -0.39 12.10 -12.66
C PHE A 75 -1.62 13.03 -12.68
N VAL A 76 -2.05 13.41 -13.89
CA VAL A 76 -3.28 14.18 -14.08
C VAL A 76 -4.46 13.21 -14.26
N PRO A 77 -5.47 13.22 -13.37
CA PRO A 77 -6.66 12.37 -13.51
C PRO A 77 -7.42 12.67 -14.79
N GLN A 78 -7.76 11.63 -15.53
CA GLN A 78 -8.58 11.72 -16.74
C GLN A 78 -9.56 10.57 -16.82
N LYS A 79 -10.74 10.84 -17.37
CA LYS A 79 -11.75 9.82 -17.66
C LYS A 79 -11.16 8.69 -18.51
N GLY A 80 -11.46 7.46 -18.13
CA GLY A 80 -10.99 6.23 -18.79
C GLY A 80 -9.64 5.72 -18.28
N GLN A 81 -8.93 6.46 -17.43
CA GLN A 81 -7.72 5.94 -16.80
C GLN A 81 -8.07 4.85 -15.78
N THR A 82 -7.23 3.82 -15.74
CA THR A 82 -7.31 2.79 -14.70
C THR A 82 -6.34 3.15 -13.59
N ILE A 83 -6.84 3.19 -12.36
CA ILE A 83 -6.08 3.54 -11.17
C ILE A 83 -6.21 2.44 -10.13
N LYS A 84 -5.18 2.30 -9.31
CA LYS A 84 -5.20 1.49 -8.10
C LYS A 84 -5.43 2.42 -6.91
N LEU A 85 -6.48 2.17 -6.17
CA LEU A 85 -6.91 2.93 -5.00
C LEU A 85 -6.69 2.11 -3.75
N SER A 86 -6.15 2.73 -2.70
CA SER A 86 -6.22 2.19 -1.34
C SER A 86 -7.03 3.16 -0.48
N ILE A 87 -8.04 2.66 0.21
CA ILE A 87 -8.91 3.45 1.10
C ILE A 87 -8.89 2.87 2.51
N LYS A 88 -9.23 3.67 3.52
CA LYS A 88 -9.55 3.13 4.84
C LYS A 88 -10.83 2.29 4.74
N ASN A 89 -10.95 1.22 5.54
CA ASN A 89 -12.12 0.34 5.61
C ASN A 89 -13.36 1.01 6.27
N GLN A 90 -13.60 2.27 5.93
CA GLN A 90 -14.77 3.05 6.30
C GLN A 90 -15.41 3.54 5.00
N VAL A 91 -16.25 2.69 4.40
CA VAL A 91 -17.12 3.09 3.28
C VAL A 91 -18.30 3.89 3.83
N GLY A 92 -18.50 5.11 3.33
CA GLY A 92 -19.67 5.91 3.69
C GLY A 92 -20.98 5.21 3.29
N MET A 93 -22.08 5.50 3.99
CA MET A 93 -23.41 4.89 3.73
C MET A 93 -24.12 5.41 2.47
N SER A 94 -23.42 6.10 1.57
CA SER A 94 -24.00 6.65 0.34
C SER A 94 -23.96 5.65 -0.81
N GLU A 95 -24.82 5.82 -1.81
CA GLU A 95 -24.79 5.06 -3.07
C GLU A 95 -24.60 6.04 -4.25
N PRO A 96 -23.40 6.10 -4.88
CA PRO A 96 -22.20 5.33 -4.57
C PRO A 96 -21.51 5.74 -3.25
N PRO A 97 -20.76 4.84 -2.60
CA PRO A 97 -20.03 5.11 -1.37
C PRO A 97 -19.02 6.24 -1.56
N PHE A 98 -18.98 7.16 -0.60
CA PHE A 98 -17.97 8.21 -0.52
C PHE A 98 -16.80 7.72 0.32
N VAL A 99 -15.59 7.77 -0.24
CA VAL A 99 -14.39 7.16 0.35
C VAL A 99 -13.23 8.15 0.39
N ASN A 100 -12.41 8.05 1.43
CA ASN A 100 -11.18 8.84 1.55
C ASN A 100 -9.97 7.99 1.12
N PRO A 101 -9.24 8.41 0.08
CA PRO A 101 -8.07 7.69 -0.40
C PRO A 101 -6.89 7.84 0.57
N ILE A 102 -6.13 6.76 0.70
CA ILE A 102 -4.80 6.72 1.31
C ILE A 102 -3.74 6.83 0.20
N THR A 103 -3.93 6.07 -0.89
CA THR A 103 -3.05 6.09 -2.05
C THR A 103 -3.86 6.03 -3.34
N ILE A 104 -3.38 6.69 -4.39
CA ILE A 104 -3.91 6.62 -5.75
C ILE A 104 -2.74 6.48 -6.72
N GLU A 105 -2.71 5.38 -7.47
CA GLU A 105 -1.63 5.08 -8.41
C GLU A 105 -2.19 4.85 -9.82
N LEU A 106 -1.60 5.46 -10.84
CA LEU A 106 -1.97 5.20 -12.23
C LEU A 106 -1.47 3.82 -12.67
N MET A 107 -2.38 2.99 -13.20
CA MET A 107 -2.01 1.70 -13.81
C MET A 107 -1.65 1.92 -15.28
N LYS A 108 -0.51 1.35 -15.71
CA LYS A 108 0.00 1.43 -17.08
C LYS A 108 -0.59 0.34 -17.97
#